data_AF-A0A6N9Q8E9-F1
#
_entry.id   AF-A0A6N9Q8E9-F1
#
_cell.length_a   1.000
_cell.length_b   1.000
_cell.length_c   1.000
_cell.angle_alpha   90.00
_cell.angle_beta   90.00
_cell.angle_gamma   90.00
#
_symmetry.space_group_name_H-M   'P 1'
#
loop_
_entity.id
_entity.type
_entity.pdbx_description
1 polymer ?
#
loop_
_entity_poly.entity_id
_entity_poly.type
_entity_poly.pdbx_seq_one_letter_code
_entity_poly.pdbx_strand_id
1 'polypeptide(L)'
;MNILLKIPWVLLTIFSTASLVWFLLGSTANFQRSLDLVGTVTLIIVWIPNFIITVVSIVLLIKGWIPSSLVTYAGFIICMIILVISSVSLFQGVNTKGWLTEVIRSDQLKITSDEKYEYRIDLINVFQKNSSARLYVRNMSTGEEANIPVDIHVDKIRGLRTIDIDWVIMELSDVPNRYILYTTKELGIPEEKFEIDVVTGTSRRLK
;
A
#
# COMPACT_ATOMS: atom_id res chain seq x y z
N MET A 1 12.84 -40.70 11.79
CA MET A 1 12.64 -40.17 10.43
C MET A 1 14.01 -39.97 9.79
N ASN A 2 14.20 -40.42 8.54
CA ASN A 2 15.45 -40.16 7.83
C ASN A 2 15.73 -38.65 7.78
N ILE A 3 16.96 -38.27 8.10
CA ILE A 3 17.35 -36.85 8.22
C ILE A 3 17.11 -36.10 6.89
N LEU A 4 17.26 -36.82 5.77
CA LEU A 4 17.01 -36.36 4.41
C LEU A 4 15.55 -35.94 4.16
N LEU A 5 14.57 -36.51 4.87
CA LEU A 5 13.16 -36.13 4.74
C LEU A 5 12.75 -35.12 5.82
N LYS A 6 13.37 -35.21 7.00
CA LYS A 6 13.09 -34.31 8.12
C LYS A 6 13.49 -32.86 7.82
N ILE A 7 14.70 -32.64 7.30
CA ILE A 7 15.24 -31.31 7.03
C ILE A 7 14.35 -30.53 6.05
N PRO A 8 14.04 -31.02 4.83
CA PRO A 8 13.21 -30.29 3.89
C PRO A 8 11.79 -30.07 4.41
N TRP A 9 11.25 -30.99 5.20
CA TRP A 9 9.93 -30.81 5.82
C TRP A 9 9.91 -29.68 6.85
N VAL A 10 10.92 -29.61 7.72
CA VAL A 10 11.07 -28.50 8.68
C VAL A 10 11.23 -27.18 7.94
N LEU A 11 12.11 -27.11 6.94
CA LEU A 11 12.32 -25.89 6.15
C LEU A 11 11.02 -25.44 5.45
N LEU A 12 10.28 -26.36 4.85
CA LEU A 12 9.02 -26.03 4.21
C LEU A 12 7.96 -25.54 5.20
N THR A 13 7.92 -26.12 6.40
CA THR A 13 6.99 -25.69 7.46
C THR A 13 7.32 -24.27 7.90
N ILE A 14 8.60 -23.94 8.04
CA ILE A 14 9.06 -22.57 8.34
C ILE A 14 8.68 -21.61 7.21
N PHE A 15 8.96 -21.98 5.95
CA PHE A 15 8.61 -21.18 4.78
C PHE A 15 7.10 -20.92 4.68
N SER A 16 6.28 -21.94 4.95
CA SER A 16 4.82 -21.82 4.99
C SER A 16 4.35 -20.92 6.11
N THR A 17 4.92 -21.05 7.30
CA THR A 17 4.61 -20.16 8.42
C THR A 17 4.95 -18.70 8.08
N ALA A 18 6.10 -18.46 7.47
CA ALA A 18 6.51 -17.13 7.03
C ALA A 18 5.56 -16.56 5.96
N SER A 19 5.11 -17.36 5.00
CA SER A 19 4.17 -16.92 3.97
C SER A 19 2.79 -16.54 4.56
N LEU A 20 2.31 -17.30 5.55
CA LEU A 20 1.06 -17.03 6.26
C LEU A 20 1.14 -15.69 7.01
N VAL A 21 2.23 -15.44 7.73
CA VAL A 21 2.44 -14.17 8.45
C VAL A 21 2.59 -13.01 7.46
N TRP A 22 3.39 -13.19 6.41
CA TRP A 22 3.60 -12.19 5.38
C TRP A 22 2.29 -11.77 4.71
N PHE A 23 1.46 -12.75 4.32
CA PHE A 23 0.17 -12.48 3.73
C PHE A 23 -0.74 -11.72 4.69
N LEU A 24 -0.80 -12.10 5.96
CA LEU A 24 -1.69 -11.46 6.92
C LEU A 24 -1.28 -10.00 7.20
N LEU A 25 0.03 -9.73 7.32
CA LEU A 25 0.55 -8.37 7.46
C LEU A 25 0.34 -7.52 6.20
N GLY A 26 0.62 -8.09 5.03
CA GLY A 26 0.56 -7.38 3.75
C GLY A 26 -0.86 -7.14 3.26
N SER A 27 -1.75 -8.12 3.40
CA SER A 27 -3.16 -8.02 2.99
C SER A 27 -3.95 -7.03 3.85
N THR A 28 -3.54 -6.84 5.11
CA THR A 28 -4.08 -5.78 5.99
C THR A 28 -3.29 -4.47 5.87
N ALA A 29 -2.19 -4.44 5.11
CA ALA A 29 -1.24 -3.33 5.03
C ALA A 29 -0.94 -2.75 6.43
N ASN A 30 -0.64 -3.61 7.41
CA ASN A 30 -0.50 -3.22 8.83
C ASN A 30 -1.72 -2.43 9.38
N PHE A 31 -2.93 -2.92 9.09
CA PHE A 31 -4.23 -2.33 9.46
C PHE A 31 -4.55 -0.95 8.85
N GLN A 32 -3.82 -0.55 7.80
CA GLN A 32 -4.04 0.71 7.08
C GLN A 32 -5.15 0.62 6.02
N ARG A 33 -5.52 -0.60 5.59
CA ARG A 33 -6.55 -0.86 4.58
C ARG A 33 -7.43 -2.06 4.97
N SER A 34 -8.70 -2.06 4.60
CA SER A 34 -9.55 -3.26 4.67
C SER A 34 -9.13 -4.26 3.60
N LEU A 35 -9.30 -5.56 3.88
CA LEU A 35 -9.12 -6.61 2.86
C LEU A 35 -10.03 -6.31 1.66
N ASP A 36 -9.44 -6.27 0.47
CA ASP A 36 -10.23 -6.20 -0.76
C ASP A 36 -10.78 -7.59 -1.12
N LEU A 37 -11.62 -7.65 -2.16
CA LEU A 37 -12.27 -8.89 -2.57
C LEU A 37 -11.24 -9.96 -2.92
N VAL A 38 -10.16 -9.59 -3.62
CA VAL A 38 -9.08 -10.51 -4.02
C VAL A 38 -8.33 -11.05 -2.81
N GLY A 39 -8.00 -10.18 -1.86
CA GLY A 39 -7.40 -10.55 -0.58
C GLY A 39 -8.29 -11.46 0.24
N THR A 40 -9.60 -11.21 0.25
CA THR A 40 -10.59 -12.04 0.96
C THR A 40 -10.70 -13.44 0.35
N VAL A 41 -10.78 -13.53 -0.98
CA VAL A 41 -10.81 -14.82 -1.69
C VAL A 41 -9.52 -15.59 -1.45
N THR A 42 -8.36 -14.92 -1.51
CA THR A 42 -7.05 -15.54 -1.25
C THR A 42 -6.94 -16.02 0.20
N LEU A 43 -7.47 -15.26 1.17
CA LEU A 43 -7.53 -15.65 2.57
C LEU A 43 -8.33 -16.96 2.74
N ILE A 44 -9.52 -17.03 2.15
CA ILE A 44 -10.42 -18.18 2.33
C ILE A 44 -9.90 -19.42 1.59
N ILE A 45 -9.47 -19.27 0.34
CA ILE A 45 -9.15 -20.41 -0.54
C ILE A 45 -7.70 -20.87 -0.39
N VAL A 46 -6.77 -19.98 -0.08
CA VAL A 46 -5.33 -20.31 -0.02
C VAL A 46 -4.82 -20.26 1.42
N TRP A 47 -5.05 -19.16 2.13
CA TRP A 47 -4.47 -18.95 3.46
C TRP A 47 -5.01 -19.94 4.50
N ILE A 48 -6.35 -20.09 4.61
CA ILE A 48 -6.96 -21.00 5.60
C ILE A 48 -6.54 -22.46 5.38
N PRO A 49 -6.62 -23.03 4.16
CA PRO A 49 -6.13 -24.39 3.93
C PRO A 49 -4.65 -24.55 4.21
N ASN A 50 -3.81 -23.59 3.79
CA ASN A 50 -2.37 -23.63 4.04
C ASN A 50 -2.07 -23.58 5.55
N PHE A 51 -2.81 -22.78 6.33
CA PHE A 51 -2.70 -22.71 7.78
C PHE A 51 -3.00 -24.07 8.42
N ILE A 52 -4.11 -24.72 8.03
CA ILE A 52 -4.48 -26.05 8.54
C ILE A 52 -3.38 -27.08 8.25
N ILE A 53 -2.88 -27.14 7.02
CA ILE A 53 -1.83 -28.09 6.62
C ILE A 53 -0.52 -27.80 7.38
N THR A 54 -0.21 -26.52 7.62
CA THR A 54 0.96 -26.11 8.40
C THR A 54 0.85 -26.55 9.85
N VAL A 55 -0.30 -26.36 10.50
CA VAL A 55 -0.55 -26.82 11.87
C VAL A 55 -0.43 -28.33 11.96
N VAL A 56 -1.05 -29.07 11.04
CA VAL A 56 -0.93 -30.54 10.98
C VAL A 56 0.53 -30.95 10.80
N SER A 57 1.28 -30.28 9.93
CA SER A 57 2.71 -30.55 9.70
C SER A 57 3.53 -30.35 10.97
N ILE A 58 3.30 -29.26 11.71
CA ILE A 58 3.97 -28.99 13.00
C ILE A 58 3.67 -30.10 14.00
N VAL A 59 2.41 -30.49 14.15
CA VAL A 59 1.99 -31.55 15.09
C VAL A 59 2.65 -32.88 14.74
N LEU A 60 2.70 -33.25 13.46
CA LEU A 60 3.32 -34.50 13.01
C LEU A 60 4.85 -34.47 13.19
N LEU A 61 5.50 -33.32 12.95
CA LEU A 61 6.92 -33.12 13.22
C LEU A 61 7.26 -33.28 14.71
N ILE A 62 6.45 -32.70 15.60
CA ILE A 62 6.61 -32.82 17.06
C ILE A 62 6.45 -34.27 17.51
N LYS A 63 5.45 -34.98 16.98
CA LYS A 63 5.22 -36.40 17.27
C LYS A 63 6.25 -37.33 16.63
N GLY A 64 7.16 -36.81 15.80
CA GLY A 64 8.16 -37.61 15.09
C GLY A 64 7.53 -38.63 14.13
N TRP A 65 6.35 -38.34 13.59
CA TRP A 65 5.61 -39.25 12.72
C TRP A 65 6.39 -39.55 11.43
N ILE A 66 6.27 -40.79 10.96
CA ILE A 66 6.93 -41.28 9.74
C ILE A 66 5.86 -41.97 8.88
N PRO A 67 5.79 -41.67 7.57
CA PRO A 67 4.92 -42.42 6.67
C PRO A 67 5.31 -43.90 6.66
N SER A 68 4.38 -44.79 7.00
CA SER A 68 4.63 -46.23 7.10
C SER A 68 4.13 -47.02 5.88
N SER A 69 3.24 -46.43 5.07
CA SER A 69 2.68 -47.05 3.87
C SER A 69 2.88 -46.19 2.64
N LEU A 70 2.87 -46.81 1.46
CA LEU A 70 2.94 -46.11 0.17
C LEU A 70 1.87 -45.01 0.05
N VAL A 71 0.65 -45.29 0.53
CA VAL A 71 -0.46 -44.33 0.53
C VAL A 71 -0.16 -43.14 1.42
N THR A 72 0.33 -43.35 2.65
CA THR A 72 0.71 -42.25 3.55
C THR A 72 1.90 -41.45 3.02
N TYR A 73 2.83 -42.10 2.32
CA TYR A 73 3.96 -41.44 1.69
C TYR A 73 3.52 -40.57 0.51
N ALA A 74 2.66 -41.11 -0.37
CA ALA A 74 2.09 -40.34 -1.48
C ALA A 74 1.29 -39.14 -0.98
N GLY A 75 0.43 -39.34 0.03
CA GLY A 75 -0.33 -38.26 0.66
C GLY A 75 0.57 -37.19 1.28
N PHE A 76 1.65 -37.59 1.94
CA PHE A 76 2.65 -36.66 2.47
C PHE A 76 3.30 -35.82 1.38
N ILE A 77 3.75 -36.44 0.27
CA ILE A 77 4.35 -35.71 -0.85
C ILE A 77 3.35 -34.72 -1.48
N ILE A 78 2.09 -35.12 -1.66
CA ILE A 78 1.04 -34.22 -2.15
C ILE A 78 0.84 -33.03 -1.21
N CYS A 79 0.79 -33.26 0.10
CA CYS A 79 0.68 -32.18 1.09
C CYS A 79 1.87 -31.22 1.02
N MET A 80 3.09 -31.74 0.84
CA MET A 80 4.29 -30.93 0.67
C MET A 80 4.22 -30.07 -0.60
N ILE A 81 3.75 -30.63 -1.71
CA ILE A 81 3.56 -29.87 -2.96
C ILE A 81 2.52 -28.75 -2.77
N ILE A 82 1.39 -29.06 -2.14
CA ILE A 82 0.35 -28.07 -1.85
C ILE A 82 0.90 -26.95 -0.96
N LEU A 83 1.64 -27.29 0.11
CA LEU A 83 2.30 -26.31 0.98
C LEU A 83 3.21 -25.37 0.19
N VAL A 84 4.03 -25.89 -0.72
CA VAL A 84 4.92 -25.05 -1.55
C VAL A 84 4.09 -24.11 -2.43
N ILE A 85 3.15 -24.65 -3.20
CA ILE A 85 2.35 -23.88 -4.16
C ILE A 85 1.57 -22.79 -3.43
N SER A 86 0.85 -23.15 -2.36
CA SER A 86 0.09 -22.21 -1.56
C SER A 86 0.98 -21.15 -0.92
N SER A 87 2.15 -21.51 -0.40
CA SER A 87 3.09 -20.55 0.18
C SER A 87 3.61 -19.53 -0.84
N VAL A 88 3.95 -19.99 -2.04
CA VAL A 88 4.37 -19.10 -3.15
C VAL A 88 3.23 -18.15 -3.54
N SER A 89 2.01 -18.69 -3.68
CA SER A 89 0.83 -17.87 -3.97
C SER A 89 0.55 -16.83 -2.89
N LEU A 90 0.74 -17.16 -1.60
CA LEU A 90 0.58 -16.23 -0.49
C LEU A 90 1.62 -15.10 -0.51
N PHE A 91 2.87 -15.39 -0.86
CA PHE A 91 3.89 -14.35 -1.03
C PHE A 91 3.56 -13.40 -2.18
N GLN A 92 3.19 -13.97 -3.34
CA GLN A 92 2.88 -13.19 -4.55
C GLN A 92 1.55 -12.43 -4.44
N GLY A 93 0.61 -12.92 -3.63
CA GLY A 93 -0.70 -12.29 -3.42
C GLY A 93 -0.68 -11.01 -2.60
N VAL A 94 0.47 -10.65 -2.00
CA VAL A 94 0.62 -9.40 -1.24
C VAL A 94 0.95 -8.23 -2.16
N ASN A 95 0.10 -7.22 -2.18
CA ASN A 95 0.41 -5.95 -2.85
C ASN A 95 1.42 -5.16 -2.01
N THR A 96 2.62 -4.91 -2.56
CA THR A 96 3.68 -4.15 -1.87
C THR A 96 3.46 -2.64 -1.87
N LYS A 97 2.60 -2.16 -2.78
CA LYS A 97 2.33 -0.74 -2.96
C LYS A 97 1.34 -0.22 -1.91
N GLY A 98 1.63 0.93 -1.34
CA GLY A 98 0.88 1.61 -0.28
C GLY A 98 1.39 1.34 1.14
N TRP A 99 2.17 0.27 1.33
CA TRP A 99 2.77 -0.04 2.64
C TRP A 99 4.29 -0.07 2.62
N LEU A 100 4.91 -0.76 1.65
CA LEU A 100 6.37 -0.80 1.52
C LEU A 100 6.89 0.33 0.62
N THR A 101 6.07 0.74 -0.34
CA THR A 101 6.34 1.86 -1.24
C THR A 101 5.10 2.75 -1.33
N GLU A 102 5.29 4.06 -1.31
CA GLU A 102 4.18 5.01 -1.43
C GLU A 102 3.52 4.91 -2.81
N VAL A 103 2.19 5.00 -2.84
CA VAL A 103 1.42 5.18 -4.06
C VAL A 103 1.09 6.65 -4.19
N ILE A 104 1.75 7.30 -5.15
CA ILE A 104 1.49 8.70 -5.45
C ILE A 104 0.49 8.79 -6.61
N ARG A 105 -0.52 9.63 -6.42
CA ARG A 105 -1.47 10.07 -7.44
C ARG A 105 -1.27 11.57 -7.61
N SER A 106 -0.79 11.98 -8.77
CA SER A 106 -0.48 13.37 -9.06
C SER A 106 -1.56 14.00 -9.91
N ASP A 107 -1.89 15.25 -9.58
CA ASP A 107 -2.68 16.15 -10.41
C ASP A 107 -1.88 16.56 -11.66
N GLN A 108 -2.57 17.18 -12.61
CA GLN A 108 -1.94 17.83 -13.74
C GLN A 108 -1.01 18.95 -13.27
N LEU A 109 0.07 19.11 -14.04
CA LEU A 109 1.06 20.15 -13.84
C LEU A 109 0.49 21.48 -14.32
N LYS A 110 0.49 22.50 -13.47
CA LYS A 110 -0.10 23.82 -13.73
C LYS A 110 0.91 24.91 -13.48
N ILE A 111 0.70 26.07 -14.08
CA ILE A 111 1.56 27.24 -13.90
C ILE A 111 0.77 28.30 -13.13
N THR A 112 1.42 28.98 -12.20
CA THR A 112 0.82 30.11 -11.49
C THR A 112 0.51 31.26 -12.44
N SER A 113 -0.47 32.10 -12.10
CA SER A 113 -0.85 33.24 -12.95
C SER A 113 0.24 34.29 -13.13
N ASP A 114 1.24 34.32 -12.24
CA ASP A 114 2.45 35.16 -12.36
C ASP A 114 3.61 34.46 -13.09
N GLU A 115 3.39 33.25 -13.62
CA GLU A 115 4.35 32.44 -14.38
C GLU A 115 5.67 32.09 -13.63
N LYS A 116 5.71 32.31 -12.31
CA LYS A 116 6.92 32.06 -11.50
C LYS A 116 7.10 30.61 -11.12
N TYR A 117 6.00 29.92 -10.86
CA TYR A 117 6.03 28.56 -10.34
C TYR A 117 5.16 27.64 -11.17
N GLU A 118 5.65 26.42 -11.31
CA GLU A 118 4.89 25.29 -11.79
C GLU A 118 4.55 24.40 -10.60
N TYR A 119 3.32 23.89 -10.53
CA TYR A 119 2.82 23.20 -9.35
C TYR A 119 1.88 22.04 -9.71
N ARG A 120 1.76 21.10 -8.78
CA ARG A 120 0.71 20.07 -8.77
C ARG A 120 0.52 19.52 -7.37
N ILE A 121 -0.66 19.00 -7.05
CA ILE A 121 -0.86 18.23 -5.82
C ILE A 121 -0.52 16.76 -6.05
N ASP A 122 0.25 16.18 -5.14
CA ASP A 122 0.50 14.76 -5.02
C ASP A 122 -0.31 14.23 -3.83
N LEU A 123 -1.26 13.33 -4.10
CA LEU A 123 -1.98 12.58 -3.09
C LEU A 123 -1.27 11.24 -2.86
N ILE A 124 -0.89 10.98 -1.62
CA ILE A 124 -0.12 9.80 -1.21
C ILE A 124 -1.05 8.80 -0.54
N ASN A 125 -0.96 7.53 -0.94
CA ASN A 125 -1.67 6.40 -0.32
C ASN A 125 -3.18 6.63 -0.17
N VAL A 126 -3.81 7.21 -1.20
CA VAL A 126 -5.26 7.48 -1.21
C VAL A 126 -6.05 6.21 -0.87
N PHE A 127 -7.11 6.36 -0.07
CA PHE A 127 -7.95 5.28 0.49
C PHE A 127 -7.27 4.41 1.56
N GLN A 128 -6.15 4.86 2.12
CA GLN A 128 -5.48 4.23 3.27
C GLN A 128 -5.45 5.20 4.45
N LYS A 129 -5.33 4.66 5.67
CA LYS A 129 -5.27 5.46 6.91
C LYS A 129 -4.00 6.32 7.00
N ASN A 130 -2.91 5.92 6.36
CA ASN A 130 -1.67 6.68 6.23
C ASN A 130 -1.67 7.59 4.98
N SER A 131 -2.85 8.01 4.53
CA SER A 131 -2.96 8.94 3.41
C SER A 131 -2.51 10.35 3.80
N SER A 132 -1.91 11.05 2.84
CA SER A 132 -1.45 12.43 3.02
C SER A 132 -1.41 13.15 1.67
N ALA A 133 -1.24 14.47 1.68
CA ALA A 133 -1.05 15.27 0.48
C ALA A 133 0.18 16.16 0.59
N ARG A 134 0.82 16.41 -0.55
CA ARG A 134 1.89 17.39 -0.67
C ARG A 134 1.74 18.16 -1.97
N LEU A 135 2.09 19.43 -1.95
CA LEU A 135 2.18 20.29 -3.11
C LEU A 135 3.61 20.22 -3.65
N TYR A 136 3.76 19.72 -4.85
CA TYR A 136 5.00 19.89 -5.62
C TYR A 136 5.00 21.29 -6.20
N VAL A 137 6.11 22.01 -6.04
CA VAL A 137 6.34 23.33 -6.61
C VAL A 137 7.73 23.36 -7.24
N ARG A 138 7.82 23.84 -8.47
CA ARG A 138 9.07 24.07 -9.19
C ARG A 138 9.17 25.54 -9.58
N ASN A 139 10.29 26.18 -9.22
CA ASN A 139 10.59 27.53 -9.67
C ASN A 139 10.99 27.51 -11.15
N MET A 140 10.27 28.25 -11.98
CA MET A 140 10.50 28.26 -13.44
C MET A 140 11.82 28.96 -13.84
N SER A 141 12.32 29.86 -12.99
CA SER A 141 13.55 30.62 -13.26
C SER A 141 14.81 29.87 -12.79
N THR A 142 14.77 29.25 -11.60
CA THR A 142 15.93 28.57 -11.02
C THR A 142 15.93 27.06 -11.25
N GLY A 143 14.78 26.48 -11.58
CA GLY A 143 14.59 25.03 -11.66
C GLY A 143 14.56 24.32 -10.30
N GLU A 144 14.60 25.07 -9.19
CA GLU A 144 14.54 24.49 -7.85
C GLU A 144 13.16 23.88 -7.57
N GLU A 145 13.16 22.66 -7.04
CA GLU A 145 11.96 21.90 -6.71
C GLU A 145 11.78 21.80 -5.19
N ALA A 146 10.54 21.93 -4.73
CA ALA A 146 10.15 21.80 -3.35
C ALA A 146 8.87 20.97 -3.22
N ASN A 147 8.77 20.21 -2.13
CA ASN A 147 7.56 19.47 -1.75
C ASN A 147 7.05 20.04 -0.43
N ILE A 148 5.90 20.71 -0.48
CA ILE A 148 5.28 21.36 0.67
C ILE A 148 4.18 20.45 1.19
N PRO A 149 4.23 19.95 2.44
CA PRO A 149 3.14 19.14 2.98
C PRO A 149 1.87 19.99 3.06
N VAL A 150 0.74 19.45 2.60
CA VAL A 150 -0.58 20.11 2.68
C VAL A 150 -1.53 19.20 3.43
N ASP A 151 -2.08 19.71 4.53
CA ASP A 151 -3.01 18.98 5.37
C ASP A 151 -4.40 18.94 4.72
N ILE A 152 -4.55 18.26 3.58
CA ILE A 152 -5.85 17.97 2.94
C ILE A 152 -6.42 16.71 3.60
N HIS A 153 -7.73 16.67 3.83
CA HIS A 153 -8.41 15.46 4.32
C HIS A 153 -8.52 14.38 3.24
N VAL A 154 -7.39 13.77 2.85
CA VAL A 154 -7.31 12.71 1.83
C VAL A 154 -8.11 11.47 2.24
N ASP A 155 -8.26 11.23 3.53
CA ASP A 155 -9.08 10.16 4.12
C ASP A 155 -10.58 10.30 3.80
N LYS A 156 -11.06 11.52 3.53
CA LYS A 156 -12.46 11.79 3.18
C LYS A 156 -12.76 11.61 1.69
N ILE A 157 -11.74 11.46 0.85
CA ILE A 157 -11.90 11.23 -0.59
C ILE A 157 -12.53 9.85 -0.79
N ARG A 158 -13.74 9.81 -1.36
CA ARG A 158 -14.47 8.55 -1.65
C ARG A 158 -14.25 8.01 -3.05
N GLY A 159 -13.73 8.85 -3.94
CA GLY A 159 -13.42 8.50 -5.32
C GLY A 159 -12.65 9.64 -5.96
N LEU A 160 -11.71 9.30 -6.83
CA LEU A 160 -10.99 10.25 -7.67
C LEU A 160 -11.45 10.08 -9.10
N ARG A 161 -11.82 11.19 -9.75
CA ARG A 161 -11.90 11.20 -11.21
C ARG A 161 -10.49 11.40 -11.78
N THR A 162 -10.18 10.66 -12.83
CA THR A 162 -8.83 10.48 -13.36
C THR A 162 -8.57 11.16 -14.71
N ILE A 163 -9.55 11.81 -15.33
CA ILE A 163 -9.41 12.37 -16.68
C ILE A 163 -9.63 13.88 -16.64
N ASP A 164 -8.56 14.62 -16.93
CA ASP A 164 -8.56 16.05 -17.30
C ASP A 164 -9.22 16.97 -16.26
N ILE A 165 -8.77 16.83 -15.03
CA ILE A 165 -9.44 17.40 -13.87
C ILE A 165 -8.43 18.06 -12.96
N ASP A 166 -8.73 19.30 -12.60
CA ASP A 166 -7.97 20.07 -11.64
C ASP A 166 -8.38 19.71 -10.22
N TRP A 167 -7.55 19.00 -9.48
CA TRP A 167 -7.80 18.70 -8.07
C TRP A 167 -7.60 19.89 -7.15
N VAL A 168 -6.62 20.73 -7.50
CA VAL A 168 -6.35 21.99 -6.81
C VAL A 168 -6.10 23.14 -7.78
N ILE A 169 -6.38 24.36 -7.33
CA ILE A 169 -6.06 25.59 -8.05
C ILE A 169 -5.31 26.50 -7.11
N MET A 170 -4.23 27.14 -7.58
CA MET A 170 -3.42 28.06 -6.81
C MET A 170 -3.55 29.48 -7.35
N GLU A 171 -3.98 30.41 -6.51
CA GLU A 171 -4.14 31.83 -6.84
C GLU A 171 -3.13 32.69 -6.06
N LEU A 172 -2.84 33.88 -6.60
CA LEU A 172 -1.98 34.86 -5.93
C LEU A 172 -2.63 35.38 -4.64
N SER A 173 -1.81 35.58 -3.62
CA SER A 173 -2.17 36.36 -2.43
C SER A 173 -1.73 37.82 -2.59
N ASP A 174 -2.17 38.68 -1.68
CA ASP A 174 -1.71 40.07 -1.56
C ASP A 174 -0.23 40.15 -1.14
N VAL A 175 0.34 39.06 -0.61
CA VAL A 175 1.73 38.97 -0.17
C VAL A 175 2.58 38.27 -1.24
N PRO A 176 3.73 38.86 -1.64
CA PRO A 176 4.63 38.22 -2.61
C PRO A 176 5.11 36.83 -2.17
N ASN A 177 5.19 35.90 -3.12
CA ASN A 177 5.56 34.49 -2.90
C ASN A 177 4.65 33.70 -1.94
N ARG A 178 3.47 34.25 -1.63
CA ARG A 178 2.39 33.53 -0.97
C ARG A 178 1.24 33.33 -1.94
N TYR A 179 0.66 32.15 -1.85
CA TYR A 179 -0.44 31.74 -2.71
C TYR A 179 -1.56 31.15 -1.88
N ILE A 180 -2.78 31.23 -2.40
CA ILE A 180 -3.94 30.55 -1.84
C ILE A 180 -4.23 29.34 -2.72
N LEU A 181 -4.09 28.15 -2.13
CA LEU A 181 -4.44 26.89 -2.74
C LEU A 181 -5.87 26.52 -2.37
N TYR A 182 -6.69 26.23 -3.38
CA TYR A 182 -8.06 25.78 -3.23
C TYR A 182 -8.16 24.32 -3.67
N THR A 183 -8.83 23.49 -2.88
CA THR A 183 -9.30 22.19 -3.38
C THR A 183 -10.55 22.41 -4.23
N THR A 184 -10.68 21.64 -5.30
CA THR A 184 -11.88 21.68 -6.15
C THR A 184 -12.87 20.59 -5.76
N LYS A 185 -14.10 20.71 -6.26
CA LYS A 185 -15.15 19.69 -6.09
C LYS A 185 -14.76 18.33 -6.69
N GLU A 186 -13.82 18.31 -7.62
CA GLU A 186 -13.39 17.09 -8.29
C GLU A 186 -12.56 16.17 -7.39
N LEU A 187 -12.01 16.71 -6.29
CA LEU A 187 -11.39 15.92 -5.23
C LEU A 187 -12.42 15.10 -4.42
N GLY A 188 -13.72 15.37 -4.59
CA GLY A 188 -14.79 14.66 -3.89
C GLY A 188 -14.90 14.98 -2.40
N ILE A 189 -14.28 16.08 -1.95
CA ILE A 189 -14.38 16.62 -0.58
C ILE A 189 -14.92 18.06 -0.62
N PRO A 190 -15.38 18.62 0.51
CA PRO A 190 -15.68 20.05 0.59
C PRO A 190 -14.49 20.90 0.16
N GLU A 191 -14.76 22.08 -0.42
CA GLU A 191 -13.71 23.02 -0.77
C GLU A 191 -12.95 23.47 0.49
N GLU A 192 -11.64 23.33 0.45
CA GLU A 192 -10.70 23.68 1.51
C GLU A 192 -9.72 24.70 0.94
N LYS A 193 -9.27 25.62 1.79
CA LYS A 193 -8.35 26.69 1.42
C LYS A 193 -7.08 26.60 2.24
N PHE A 194 -5.95 26.83 1.61
CA PHE A 194 -4.64 26.80 2.25
C PHE A 194 -3.81 28.00 1.80
N GLU A 195 -3.20 28.68 2.74
CA GLU A 195 -2.11 29.62 2.44
C GLU A 195 -0.82 28.83 2.28
N ILE A 196 -0.15 29.01 1.16
CA ILE A 196 1.11 28.37 0.81
C ILE A 196 2.20 29.45 0.81
N ASP A 197 3.20 29.28 1.66
CA ASP A 197 4.40 30.11 1.67
C ASP A 197 5.53 29.31 1.01
N VAL A 198 5.84 29.65 -0.25
CA VAL A 198 6.77 28.89 -1.08
C VAL A 198 8.21 29.06 -0.61
N VAL A 199 8.54 30.20 0.00
CA VAL A 199 9.90 30.51 0.48
C VAL A 199 10.23 29.66 1.71
N THR A 200 9.28 29.56 2.64
CA THR A 200 9.45 28.76 3.86
C THR A 200 9.11 27.29 3.66
N GLY A 201 8.44 26.95 2.55
CA GLY A 201 7.99 25.59 2.27
C GLY A 201 6.88 25.13 3.23
N THR A 202 6.03 26.05 3.69
CA THR A 202 4.98 25.76 4.68
C THR A 202 3.59 25.96 4.09
N SER A 203 2.62 25.21 4.62
CA SER A 203 1.20 25.39 4.32
C SER A 203 0.40 25.63 5.60
N ARG A 204 -0.65 26.45 5.50
CA ARG A 204 -1.57 26.73 6.59
C ARG A 204 -3.01 26.68 6.09
N ARG A 205 -3.81 25.80 6.68
CA ARG A 205 -5.26 25.72 6.41
C ARG A 205 -5.94 27.02 6.84
N LEU A 206 -6.72 27.59 5.93
CA LEU A 206 -7.57 28.76 6.16
C LEU A 206 -8.99 28.27 6.54
N LYS A 207 -9.63 28.99 7.47
CA LYS A 207 -10.99 28.68 7.92
C LYS A 207 -12.05 29.32 7.02
#